data_AF-A0A7Y0D0S1-F1
#
_entry.id   AF-A0A7Y0D0S1-F1
#
_cell.length_a   1.000
_cell.length_b   1.000
_cell.length_c   1.000
_cell.angle_alpha   90.00
_cell.angle_beta   90.00
_cell.angle_gamma   90.00
#
_symmetry.space_group_name_H-M   'P 1'
#
loop_
_entity.id
_entity.type
_entity.pdbx_description
1 polymer ?
#
loop_
_entity_poly.entity_id
_entity_poly.type
_entity_poly.pdbx_seq_one_letter_code
_entity_poly.pdbx_strand_id
1 'polypeptide(L)'
;QAIDVQAQSDAITIQARDQVRVMSAHAHIDWAAAKSISLSMAGGANITIAGGNITVQCPGKITVHAGVKRFDGPTSLSREMNTWPKTQFDQRYVIRHRATNEPMANMRVEITRADGSKIKAVTDAAGKLPIQKGISPEELSIKILGKA
;
A
#
# COMPACT_ATOMS: atom_id res chain seq x y z
N GLN A 1 42.82 13.18 12.54
CA GLN A 1 42.33 14.39 13.23
C GLN A 1 40.94 14.69 12.71
N ALA A 2 39.98 15.00 13.59
CA ALA A 2 38.62 15.32 13.18
C ALA A 2 38.51 16.81 12.81
N ILE A 3 37.74 17.10 11.76
CA ILE A 3 37.39 18.45 11.35
C ILE A 3 35.89 18.61 11.60
N ASP A 4 35.51 19.65 12.32
CA ASP A 4 34.12 19.98 12.61
C ASP A 4 33.83 21.42 12.15
N VAL A 5 32.71 21.59 11.47
CA VAL A 5 32.27 22.87 10.90
C VAL A 5 30.82 23.08 11.31
N GLN A 6 30.58 24.10 12.12
CA GLN A 6 29.27 24.38 12.70
C GLN A 6 28.89 25.85 12.53
N ALA A 7 27.61 26.11 12.25
CA ALA A 7 26.98 27.40 12.43
C ALA A 7 25.84 27.21 13.43
N GLN A 8 26.07 27.60 14.69
CA GLN A 8 25.17 27.26 15.81
C GLN A 8 23.89 28.10 15.83
N SER A 9 23.93 29.28 15.22
CA SER A 9 22.83 30.26 15.24
C SER A 9 22.40 30.71 13.85
N ASP A 10 23.06 30.23 12.80
CA ASP A 10 22.81 30.66 11.42
C ASP A 10 23.15 29.55 10.41
N ALA A 11 23.09 29.86 9.12
CA ALA A 11 23.25 28.91 8.03
C ALA A 11 24.72 28.66 7.63
N ILE A 12 25.01 27.42 7.23
CA ILE A 12 26.18 27.08 6.41
C ILE A 12 25.72 27.05 4.96
N THR A 13 26.42 27.78 4.08
CA THR A 13 26.19 27.74 2.63
C THR A 13 27.47 27.33 1.91
N ILE A 14 27.40 26.26 1.13
CA ILE A 14 28.51 25.75 0.32
C ILE A 14 28.10 25.84 -1.14
N GLN A 15 28.82 26.64 -1.93
CA GLN A 15 28.55 26.85 -3.35
C GLN A 15 29.87 26.77 -4.13
N ALA A 16 29.81 26.22 -5.34
CA ALA A 16 30.95 26.17 -6.26
C ALA A 16 30.46 26.45 -7.69
N ARG A 17 31.32 27.08 -8.50
CA ARG A 17 31.06 27.28 -9.93
C ARG A 17 30.99 25.96 -10.70
N ASP A 18 31.91 25.03 -10.38
CA ASP A 18 32.07 23.79 -11.13
C ASP A 18 31.55 22.57 -10.33
N GLN A 19 32.30 22.06 -9.35
CA GLN A 19 31.94 20.82 -8.65
C GLN A 19 32.07 20.93 -7.12
N VAL A 20 31.07 20.39 -6.41
CA VAL A 20 31.17 19.99 -5.00
C VAL A 20 31.10 18.46 -4.92
N ARG A 21 31.99 17.84 -4.15
CA ARG A 21 32.01 16.38 -3.95
C ARG A 21 32.13 16.06 -2.47
N VAL A 22 31.16 15.33 -1.92
CA VAL A 22 31.13 14.88 -0.52
C VAL A 22 31.26 13.37 -0.52
N MET A 23 32.30 12.83 0.11
CA MET A 23 32.63 11.40 0.10
C MET A 23 33.18 10.95 1.45
N SER A 24 32.84 9.71 1.83
CA SER A 24 33.50 8.99 2.92
C SER A 24 34.29 7.82 2.33
N ALA A 25 35.59 7.75 2.62
CA ALA A 25 36.45 6.71 2.04
C ALA A 25 36.31 5.33 2.72
N HIS A 26 35.91 5.32 3.99
CA HIS A 26 35.91 4.10 4.82
C HIS A 26 34.60 3.87 5.57
N ALA A 27 33.69 4.84 5.62
CA ALA A 27 32.48 4.79 6.42
C ALA A 27 31.27 5.30 5.62
N HIS A 28 30.35 6.01 6.27
CA HIS A 28 29.11 6.51 5.69
C HIS A 28 29.10 8.06 5.63
N ILE A 29 28.05 8.60 5.01
CA ILE A 29 27.69 10.02 5.04
C ILE A 29 26.26 10.08 5.57
N ASP A 30 26.08 10.73 6.72
CA ASP A 30 24.77 10.88 7.35
C ASP A 30 24.22 12.27 7.13
N TRP A 31 22.94 12.33 6.76
CA TRP A 31 22.18 13.57 6.59
C TRP A 31 20.97 13.53 7.52
N ALA A 32 20.90 14.49 8.43
CA ALA A 32 19.77 14.66 9.33
C ALA A 32 19.32 16.11 9.32
N ALA A 33 18.01 16.33 9.28
CA ALA A 33 17.41 17.65 9.32
C ALA A 33 16.09 17.61 10.10
N ALA A 34 15.81 18.65 10.88
CA ALA A 34 14.58 18.76 11.64
C ALA A 34 13.33 19.03 10.78
N LYS A 35 13.52 19.65 9.60
CA LYS A 35 12.42 20.09 8.72
C LYS A 35 12.38 19.30 7.41
N SER A 36 13.45 19.35 6.64
CA SER A 36 13.51 18.67 5.35
C SER A 36 14.93 18.45 4.85
N ILE A 37 15.08 17.45 3.99
CA ILE A 37 16.23 17.24 3.12
C ILE A 37 15.72 17.33 1.68
N SER A 38 16.35 18.15 0.84
CA SER A 38 15.94 18.34 -0.55
C SER A 38 17.14 18.28 -1.49
N LEU A 39 17.01 17.51 -2.56
CA LEU A 39 17.93 17.45 -3.69
C LEU A 39 17.20 17.98 -4.91
N SER A 40 17.61 19.14 -5.42
CA SER A 40 16.91 19.84 -6.50
C SER A 40 17.84 20.18 -7.65
N MET A 41 17.36 19.99 -8.87
CA MET A 41 18.05 20.39 -10.10
C MET A 41 17.31 21.55 -10.75
N ALA A 42 18.04 22.44 -11.42
CA ALA A 42 17.45 23.56 -12.17
C ALA A 42 16.40 23.09 -13.21
N GLY A 43 16.61 21.89 -13.77
CA GLY A 43 15.66 21.24 -14.69
C GLY A 43 14.42 20.64 -14.03
N GLY A 44 14.11 20.95 -12.77
CA GLY A 44 12.87 20.57 -12.09
C GLY A 44 12.84 19.15 -11.48
N ALA A 45 13.88 18.35 -11.66
CA ALA A 45 13.99 17.08 -10.94
C ALA A 45 14.27 17.34 -9.45
N ASN A 46 13.52 16.67 -8.58
CA ASN A 46 13.61 16.84 -7.13
C ASN A 46 13.36 15.54 -6.37
N ILE A 47 14.11 15.36 -5.28
CA ILE A 47 13.85 14.39 -4.23
C ILE A 47 13.74 15.17 -2.92
N THR A 48 12.62 15.04 -2.22
CA THR A 48 12.38 15.71 -0.94
C THR A 48 11.96 14.70 0.13
N ILE A 49 12.58 14.80 1.31
CA ILE A 49 12.15 14.12 2.54
C ILE A 49 11.60 15.20 3.47
N ALA A 50 10.30 15.18 3.73
CA ALA A 50 9.63 16.16 4.59
C ALA A 50 8.32 15.61 5.15
N GLY A 51 8.00 15.93 6.41
CA GLY A 51 6.73 15.54 7.04
C GLY A 51 6.50 14.03 7.06
N GLY A 52 7.57 13.23 7.19
CA GLY A 52 7.51 11.77 7.16
C GLY A 52 7.34 11.15 5.76
N ASN A 53 7.28 11.95 4.71
CA ASN A 53 7.10 11.49 3.33
C ASN A 53 8.39 11.59 2.52
N ILE A 54 8.48 10.76 1.47
CA ILE A 54 9.49 10.86 0.42
C ILE A 54 8.79 11.18 -0.89
N THR A 55 9.11 12.34 -1.46
CA THR A 55 8.59 12.78 -2.76
C THR A 55 9.71 12.72 -3.79
N VAL A 56 9.50 11.94 -4.85
CA VAL A 56 10.38 11.86 -6.02
C VAL A 56 9.63 12.39 -7.22
N GLN A 57 10.08 13.50 -7.79
CA GLN A 57 9.41 14.18 -8.89
C GLN A 57 10.40 14.63 -9.96
N CYS A 58 9.99 14.58 -11.23
CA CYS A 58 10.75 15.16 -12.32
C CYS A 58 9.82 15.46 -13.51
N PRO A 59 10.17 16.45 -14.36
CA PRO A 59 9.41 16.70 -15.60
C PRO A 59 9.52 15.57 -16.62
N GLY A 60 10.64 14.85 -16.60
CA GLY A 60 10.94 13.74 -17.50
C GLY A 60 10.56 12.38 -16.92
N LYS A 61 11.30 11.36 -17.34
CA LYS A 61 11.08 9.96 -16.95
C LYS A 61 11.82 9.59 -15.67
N ILE A 62 11.11 9.02 -14.69
CA ILE A 62 11.72 8.27 -13.58
C ILE A 62 12.05 6.86 -14.09
N THR A 63 13.35 6.52 -14.10
CA THR A 63 13.80 5.17 -14.46
C THR A 63 14.24 4.43 -13.21
N VAL A 64 13.62 3.27 -12.95
CA VAL A 64 13.95 2.39 -11.81
C VAL A 64 14.46 1.06 -12.35
N HIS A 65 15.66 0.63 -11.96
CA HIS A 65 16.18 -0.70 -12.27
C HIS A 65 16.16 -1.53 -10.98
N ALA A 66 15.39 -2.61 -10.95
CA ALA A 66 15.25 -3.47 -9.77
C ALA A 66 14.88 -4.91 -10.19
N GLY A 67 15.39 -5.91 -9.46
CA GLY A 67 15.08 -7.33 -9.71
C GLY A 67 13.62 -7.68 -9.41
N VAL A 68 12.99 -6.96 -8.47
CA VAL A 68 11.55 -7.01 -8.22
C VAL A 68 11.08 -5.58 -7.91
N LYS A 69 9.97 -5.18 -8.53
CA LYS A 69 9.25 -3.94 -8.20
C LYS A 69 7.87 -4.32 -7.68
N ARG A 70 7.70 -4.37 -6.36
CA ARG A 70 6.36 -4.53 -5.75
C ARG A 70 5.79 -3.16 -5.49
N PHE A 71 4.89 -2.76 -6.36
CA PHE A 71 3.93 -1.69 -6.12
C PHE A 71 2.60 -2.40 -6.02
N ASP A 72 2.34 -2.99 -4.85
CA ASP A 72 1.06 -3.67 -4.62
C ASP A 72 -0.02 -2.62 -4.89
N GLY A 73 -0.93 -2.96 -5.81
CA GLY A 73 -1.95 -2.03 -6.32
C GLY A 73 -2.92 -1.60 -5.21
N PRO A 74 -4.07 -0.98 -5.53
CA PRO A 74 -5.12 -0.81 -4.55
C PRO A 74 -5.59 -2.20 -4.10
N THR A 75 -4.99 -2.74 -3.04
CA THR A 75 -5.51 -3.91 -2.35
C THR A 75 -6.62 -3.39 -1.46
N SER A 76 -7.83 -3.91 -1.66
CA SER A 76 -8.84 -3.77 -0.62
C SER A 76 -8.36 -4.65 0.52
N LEU A 77 -8.14 -4.03 1.68
CA LEU A 77 -7.72 -4.72 2.90
C LEU A 77 -8.59 -5.96 3.14
N SER A 78 -9.88 -5.87 2.84
CA SER A 78 -10.78 -7.00 3.01
C SER A 78 -10.45 -8.16 2.07
N ARG A 79 -10.22 -7.93 0.77
CA ARG A 79 -9.81 -9.01 -0.15
C ARG A 79 -8.51 -9.68 0.30
N GLU A 80 -7.53 -8.91 0.74
CA GLU A 80 -6.25 -9.42 1.24
C GLU A 80 -6.43 -10.23 2.54
N MET A 81 -7.32 -9.80 3.45
CA MET A 81 -7.58 -10.51 4.70
C MET A 81 -8.05 -11.96 4.49
N ASN A 82 -8.67 -12.29 3.36
CA ASN A 82 -9.05 -13.67 3.06
C ASN A 82 -7.83 -14.60 2.84
N THR A 83 -6.67 -14.05 2.44
CA THR A 83 -5.42 -14.81 2.26
C THR A 83 -4.65 -14.97 3.57
N TRP A 84 -4.99 -14.21 4.62
CA TRP A 84 -4.27 -14.21 5.89
C TRP A 84 -4.51 -15.49 6.70
N PRO A 85 -3.54 -15.96 7.49
CA PRO A 85 -3.68 -17.18 8.27
C PRO A 85 -4.75 -17.08 9.36
N LYS A 86 -4.90 -15.92 10.02
CA LYS A 86 -5.89 -15.68 11.09
C LYS A 86 -6.39 -14.23 11.07
N THR A 87 -7.66 -14.02 11.41
CA THR A 87 -8.32 -12.72 11.55
C THR A 87 -9.26 -12.70 12.76
N GLN A 88 -9.73 -11.53 13.19
CA GLN A 88 -10.65 -11.40 14.33
C GLN A 88 -12.08 -11.87 13.97
N PHE A 89 -12.43 -11.78 12.69
CA PHE A 89 -13.67 -12.30 12.13
C PHE A 89 -13.33 -13.29 11.00
N ASP A 90 -13.89 -14.50 11.02
CA ASP A 90 -13.64 -15.58 10.07
C ASP A 90 -14.88 -16.45 9.80
N GLN A 91 -16.05 -15.81 9.69
CA GLN A 91 -17.33 -16.52 9.58
C GLN A 91 -17.69 -16.91 8.13
N ARG A 92 -18.58 -17.91 8.02
CA ARG A 92 -19.23 -18.31 6.76
C ARG A 92 -20.67 -17.83 6.74
N TYR A 93 -21.10 -17.34 5.59
CA TYR A 93 -22.49 -16.96 5.35
C TYR A 93 -23.21 -18.08 4.61
N VAL A 94 -24.47 -18.35 4.97
CA VAL A 94 -25.32 -19.32 4.27
C VAL A 94 -26.36 -18.58 3.46
N ILE A 95 -26.37 -18.82 2.15
CA ILE A 95 -27.35 -18.23 1.25
C ILE A 95 -28.56 -19.16 1.18
N ARG A 96 -29.74 -18.63 1.51
CA ARG A 96 -31.03 -19.34 1.48
C ARG A 96 -32.02 -18.61 0.59
N HIS A 97 -32.83 -19.37 -0.13
CA HIS A 97 -33.88 -18.83 -0.97
C HIS A 97 -34.96 -18.18 -0.11
N ARG A 98 -35.31 -16.92 -0.39
CA ARG A 98 -36.20 -16.12 0.47
C ARG A 98 -37.61 -16.71 0.60
N ALA A 99 -38.10 -17.37 -0.46
CA ALA A 99 -39.47 -17.91 -0.47
C ALA A 99 -39.57 -19.34 0.07
N THR A 100 -38.53 -20.17 -0.11
CA THR A 100 -38.57 -21.61 0.26
C THR A 100 -37.67 -21.94 1.46
N ASN A 101 -36.84 -21.00 1.91
CA ASN A 101 -35.82 -21.18 2.96
C ASN A 101 -34.76 -22.26 2.67
N GLU A 102 -34.76 -22.79 1.45
CA GLU A 102 -33.84 -23.83 1.00
C GLU A 102 -32.45 -23.23 0.75
N PRO A 103 -31.37 -23.97 1.07
CA PRO A 103 -30.01 -23.52 0.78
C PRO A 103 -29.80 -23.39 -0.74
N MET A 104 -29.27 -22.25 -1.17
CA MET A 104 -28.95 -22.01 -2.57
C MET A 104 -27.58 -22.58 -2.89
N ALA A 105 -27.53 -23.87 -3.17
CA ALA A 105 -26.33 -24.61 -3.49
C ALA A 105 -25.80 -24.32 -4.91
N ASN A 106 -24.48 -24.32 -5.10
CA ASN A 106 -23.82 -24.17 -6.40
C ASN A 106 -24.23 -22.89 -7.16
N MET A 107 -24.45 -21.79 -6.46
CA MET A 107 -24.72 -20.48 -7.07
C MET A 107 -23.43 -19.68 -7.19
N ARG A 108 -23.17 -19.12 -8.37
CA ARG A 108 -22.20 -18.04 -8.53
C ARG A 108 -22.76 -16.78 -7.88
N VAL A 109 -21.95 -16.15 -7.04
CA VAL A 109 -22.30 -14.88 -6.40
C VAL A 109 -21.16 -13.88 -6.47
N GLU A 110 -21.52 -12.61 -6.40
CA GLU A 110 -20.61 -11.49 -6.21
C GLU A 110 -20.89 -10.86 -4.83
N ILE A 111 -19.91 -10.93 -3.95
CA ILE A 111 -19.93 -10.34 -2.60
C ILE A 111 -19.32 -8.96 -2.70
N THR A 112 -20.07 -7.92 -2.37
CA THR A 112 -19.57 -6.55 -2.21
C THR A 112 -19.42 -6.26 -0.72
N ARG A 113 -18.23 -5.85 -0.28
CA ARG A 113 -17.93 -5.53 1.12
C ARG A 113 -18.09 -4.05 1.41
N ALA A 114 -18.00 -3.67 2.69
CA ALA A 114 -18.17 -2.28 3.14
C ALA A 114 -17.14 -1.32 2.51
N ASP A 115 -15.95 -1.82 2.17
CA ASP A 115 -14.90 -1.07 1.47
C ASP A 115 -15.14 -0.95 -0.05
N GLY A 116 -16.29 -1.41 -0.55
CA GLY A 116 -16.65 -1.43 -1.97
C GLY A 116 -15.98 -2.55 -2.77
N SER A 117 -15.15 -3.39 -2.14
CA SER A 117 -14.50 -4.49 -2.84
C SER A 117 -15.48 -5.57 -3.25
N LYS A 118 -15.29 -6.08 -4.46
CA LYS A 118 -16.13 -7.14 -5.03
C LYS A 118 -15.36 -8.44 -5.08
N ILE A 119 -15.92 -9.51 -4.53
CA ILE A 119 -15.34 -10.85 -4.46
C ILE A 119 -16.30 -11.82 -5.13
N LYS A 120 -15.84 -12.53 -6.16
CA LYS A 120 -16.63 -13.57 -6.81
C LYS A 120 -16.42 -14.89 -6.08
N ALA A 121 -17.52 -15.58 -5.77
CA ALA A 121 -17.49 -16.85 -5.05
C ALA A 121 -18.59 -17.79 -5.56
N VAL A 122 -18.49 -19.06 -5.20
CA VAL A 122 -19.52 -20.08 -5.46
C VAL A 122 -19.95 -20.68 -4.14
N THR A 123 -21.26 -20.86 -3.94
CA THR A 123 -21.78 -21.54 -2.75
C THR A 123 -21.59 -23.05 -2.82
N ASP A 124 -21.34 -23.69 -1.68
CA ASP A 124 -21.24 -25.15 -1.57
C ASP A 124 -22.62 -25.85 -1.64
N ALA A 125 -22.63 -27.18 -1.53
CA ALA A 125 -23.84 -28.01 -1.52
C ALA A 125 -24.84 -27.65 -0.39
N ALA A 126 -24.38 -26.99 0.67
CA ALA A 126 -25.19 -26.51 1.79
C ALA A 126 -25.51 -25.01 1.67
N GLY A 127 -25.26 -24.39 0.52
CA GLY A 127 -25.48 -22.96 0.26
C GLY A 127 -24.49 -22.03 0.97
N LYS A 128 -23.38 -22.54 1.52
CA LYS A 128 -22.40 -21.74 2.26
C LYS A 128 -21.41 -21.07 1.32
N LEU A 129 -21.08 -19.83 1.62
CA LEU A 129 -19.97 -19.13 0.99
C LEU A 129 -18.62 -19.56 1.57
N PRO A 130 -17.52 -19.39 0.81
CA PRO A 130 -16.18 -19.43 1.35
C PRO A 130 -16.05 -18.50 2.56
N ILE A 131 -15.16 -18.85 3.48
CA ILE A 131 -14.91 -18.06 4.69
C ILE A 131 -14.60 -16.63 4.31
N GLN A 132 -15.30 -15.68 4.95
CA GLN A 132 -15.04 -14.26 4.80
C GLN A 132 -14.28 -13.80 6.05
N LYS A 133 -13.06 -13.33 5.83
CA LYS A 133 -12.17 -12.85 6.89
C LYS A 133 -12.19 -11.32 6.98
N GLY A 134 -12.20 -10.81 8.22
CA GLY A 134 -12.26 -9.38 8.54
C GLY A 134 -11.68 -9.02 9.91
N ILE A 135 -11.47 -7.73 10.16
CA ILE A 135 -11.06 -7.18 11.48
C ILE A 135 -12.28 -6.97 12.39
N SER A 136 -13.47 -6.78 11.82
CA SER A 136 -14.75 -6.65 12.53
C SER A 136 -15.88 -7.25 11.68
N PRO A 137 -17.08 -7.46 12.25
CA PRO A 137 -18.28 -7.70 11.46
C PRO A 137 -18.51 -6.53 10.49
N GLU A 138 -18.82 -6.83 9.23
CA GLU A 138 -19.10 -5.84 8.19
C GLU A 138 -20.38 -6.21 7.44
N GLU A 139 -21.06 -5.21 6.88
CA GLU A 139 -22.21 -5.45 6.02
C GLU A 139 -21.73 -5.97 4.65
N LEU A 140 -22.30 -7.09 4.21
CA LEU A 140 -22.01 -7.72 2.94
C LEU A 140 -23.23 -7.63 2.02
N SER A 141 -23.06 -7.07 0.84
CA SER A 141 -24.06 -7.13 -0.22
C SER A 141 -23.76 -8.29 -1.16
N ILE A 142 -24.63 -9.31 -1.17
CA ILE A 142 -24.41 -10.51 -1.97
C ILE A 142 -25.37 -10.49 -3.16
N LYS A 143 -24.80 -10.40 -4.36
CA LYS A 143 -25.55 -10.50 -5.63
C LYS A 143 -25.42 -11.89 -6.21
N ILE A 144 -26.55 -12.56 -6.45
CA ILE A 144 -26.58 -13.88 -7.08
C ILE A 144 -26.50 -13.71 -8.60
N LEU A 145 -25.54 -14.38 -9.22
CA LEU A 145 -25.27 -14.32 -10.66
C LEU A 145 -25.88 -15.49 -11.45
N GLY A 146 -26.32 -16.55 -10.76
CA GLY A 146 -26.95 -17.74 -11.35
C GLY A 146 -26.26 -19.03 -10.95
N LYS A 147 -26.65 -20.16 -11.55
CA LYS A 147 -26.03 -21.47 -11.28
C LYS A 147 -24.58 -21.51 -11.80
N ALA A 148 -23.71 -22.19 -11.05
CA ALA A 148 -22.33 -22.49 -11.44
C ALA A 148 -22.27 -23.48 -12.62
#